data_AF-R3WVI2-F1
#
_entry.id   AF-R3WVI2-F1
#
_cell.length_a   1.000
_cell.length_b   1.000
_cell.length_c   1.000
_cell.angle_alpha   90.00
_cell.angle_beta   90.00
_cell.angle_gamma   90.00
#
_symmetry.space_group_name_H-M   'P 1'
#
loop_
_entity.id
_entity.type
_entity.pdbx_description
1 polymer ?
#
loop_
_entity_poly.entity_id
_entity_poly.type
_entity_poly.pdbx_seq_one_letter_code
_entity_poly.pdbx_strand_id
1 'polypeptide(L)'
;MIKASFKKDYDGFYAYEVSGHANYAEKGKDIVCAAVSSLYLAISNYLVSKEYAYFGDEEGQVVEISDIDESQKLIEVLHQGLVDISKQYPEFVTVAVEIKDSRIFRSNPSRITTGTVSAENVKVTSAINSVDQVEHLRQKLM
;
A
#
# COMPACT_ATOMS: atom_id res chain seq x y z
N MET A 1 -7.47 12.25 -13.46
CA MET A 1 -6.60 11.13 -13.09
C MET A 1 -6.78 10.88 -11.61
N ILE A 2 -7.16 9.66 -11.25
CA ILE A 2 -7.29 9.18 -9.89
C ILE A 2 -5.92 8.64 -9.45
N LYS A 3 -5.51 8.96 -8.23
CA LYS A 3 -4.28 8.46 -7.63
C LYS A 3 -4.62 7.78 -6.32
N ALA A 4 -4.25 6.51 -6.20
CA ALA A 4 -4.31 5.78 -4.94
C ALA A 4 -2.88 5.54 -4.45
N SER A 5 -2.60 5.92 -3.21
CA SER A 5 -1.31 5.68 -2.57
C SER A 5 -1.52 4.87 -1.31
N PHE A 6 -0.66 3.88 -1.11
CA PHE A 6 -0.65 3.02 0.07
C PHE A 6 0.72 3.08 0.70
N LYS A 7 0.79 3.01 2.03
CA LYS A 7 2.02 2.92 2.77
C LYS A 7 2.00 1.66 3.63
N LYS A 8 3.07 0.87 3.51
CA LYS A 8 3.23 -0.43 4.15
C LYS A 8 4.58 -0.51 4.85
N ASP A 9 4.63 -1.17 5.99
CA ASP A 9 5.87 -1.57 6.67
C ASP A 9 5.91 -3.09 6.90
N TYR A 10 6.67 -3.54 7.91
CA TYR A 10 6.75 -4.96 8.24
C TYR A 10 5.45 -5.51 8.84
N ASP A 11 4.74 -4.70 9.62
CA ASP A 11 3.57 -5.11 10.37
C ASP A 11 2.31 -5.05 9.48
N GLY A 12 2.26 -4.13 8.52
CA GLY A 12 1.19 -4.11 7.53
C GLY A 12 1.01 -2.77 6.84
N PHE A 13 -0.17 -2.58 6.25
CA PHE A 13 -0.57 -1.27 5.77
C PHE A 13 -0.86 -0.37 6.97
N TYR A 14 -0.24 0.81 6.99
CA TYR A 14 -0.42 1.78 8.06
C TYR A 14 -1.06 3.09 7.58
N ALA A 15 -1.09 3.35 6.27
CA ALA A 15 -1.76 4.51 5.68
C ALA A 15 -2.21 4.26 4.24
N TYR A 16 -3.27 4.93 3.81
CA TYR A 16 -3.64 5.03 2.40
C TYR A 16 -4.39 6.33 2.09
N GLU A 17 -4.38 6.71 0.82
CA GLU A 17 -5.02 7.93 0.32
C GLU A 17 -5.53 7.69 -1.10
N VAL A 18 -6.72 8.20 -1.41
CA VAL A 18 -7.27 8.19 -2.77
C VAL A 18 -7.71 9.59 -3.16
N SER A 19 -7.06 10.20 -4.15
CA SER A 19 -7.36 11.56 -4.61
C SER A 19 -7.80 11.59 -6.08
N GLY A 20 -8.50 12.67 -6.45
CA GLY A 20 -8.97 12.90 -7.83
C GLY A 20 -10.22 12.09 -8.26
N HIS A 21 -10.87 11.40 -7.32
CA HIS A 21 -12.07 10.57 -7.55
C HIS A 21 -13.40 11.35 -7.54
N ALA A 22 -13.40 12.63 -7.11
CA ALA A 22 -14.58 13.49 -7.05
C ALA A 22 -14.69 14.49 -8.23
N ASN A 23 -13.77 14.46 -9.20
CA ASN A 23 -13.82 15.37 -10.34
C ASN A 23 -14.89 14.92 -11.36
N TYR A 24 -16.01 15.66 -11.43
CA TYR A 24 -17.02 15.55 -12.49
C TYR A 24 -16.36 15.56 -13.88
N ALA A 25 -16.67 14.59 -14.75
CA ALA A 25 -16.04 14.54 -16.07
C ALA A 25 -16.82 13.76 -17.13
N GLU A 26 -16.29 13.77 -18.36
CA GLU A 26 -16.90 13.18 -19.56
C GLU A 26 -17.35 11.72 -19.40
N LYS A 27 -18.34 11.33 -20.22
CA LYS A 27 -18.99 10.02 -20.23
C LYS A 27 -17.94 8.88 -20.19
N GLY A 28 -17.99 8.04 -19.15
CA GLY A 28 -17.06 6.93 -18.93
C GLY A 28 -16.08 7.16 -17.79
N LYS A 29 -15.55 8.38 -17.63
CA LYS A 29 -14.75 8.75 -16.44
C LYS A 29 -15.60 8.72 -15.18
N ASP A 30 -16.88 9.09 -15.29
CA ASP A 30 -17.85 9.01 -14.19
C ASP A 30 -18.03 7.58 -13.66
N ILE A 31 -17.94 6.56 -14.52
CA ILE A 31 -18.08 5.15 -14.10
C ILE A 31 -16.85 4.69 -13.32
N VAL A 32 -15.65 5.07 -13.78
CA VAL A 32 -14.39 4.77 -13.06
C VAL A 32 -14.34 5.52 -11.73
N CYS A 33 -14.70 6.80 -11.71
CA CYS A 33 -14.82 7.59 -10.48
C CYS A 33 -15.83 6.95 -9.51
N ALA A 34 -17.01 6.52 -9.99
CA ALA A 34 -18.01 5.85 -9.17
C ALA A 34 -17.48 4.54 -8.58
N ALA A 35 -16.84 3.68 -9.39
CA ALA A 35 -16.27 2.42 -8.93
C ALA A 35 -15.22 2.63 -7.83
N VAL A 36 -14.27 3.55 -8.05
CA VAL A 36 -13.25 3.91 -7.05
C VAL A 36 -13.89 4.48 -5.79
N SER A 37 -14.80 5.43 -5.94
CA SER A 37 -15.46 6.10 -4.80
C SER A 37 -16.27 5.12 -3.96
N SER A 38 -17.04 4.24 -4.60
CA SER A 38 -17.83 3.23 -3.89
C SER A 38 -16.94 2.29 -3.08
N LEU A 39 -15.86 1.78 -3.66
CA LEU A 39 -14.95 0.87 -2.96
C LEU A 39 -14.22 1.57 -1.81
N TYR A 40 -13.66 2.75 -2.08
CA TYR A 40 -12.92 3.56 -1.10
C TYR A 40 -13.82 3.97 0.07
N LEU A 41 -15.00 4.53 -0.19
CA LEU A 41 -15.90 5.01 0.86
C LEU A 41 -16.48 3.85 1.67
N ALA A 42 -16.86 2.74 1.04
CA ALA A 42 -17.41 1.59 1.76
C ALA A 42 -16.40 1.03 2.78
N ILE A 43 -15.15 0.83 2.35
CA ILE A 43 -14.10 0.30 3.22
C ILE A 43 -13.68 1.32 4.26
N SER A 44 -13.40 2.57 3.87
CA SER A 44 -12.95 3.61 4.81
C SER A 44 -14.00 3.91 5.87
N ASN A 45 -15.28 4.04 5.50
CA ASN A 45 -16.35 4.27 6.47
C ASN A 45 -16.50 3.10 7.44
N TYR A 46 -16.35 1.86 6.96
CA TYR A 46 -16.38 0.69 7.85
C TYR A 46 -15.23 0.74 8.87
N LEU A 47 -14.00 0.91 8.39
CA LEU A 47 -12.80 0.96 9.24
C LEU A 47 -12.92 2.07 10.30
N VAL A 48 -13.36 3.26 9.90
CA VAL A 48 -13.58 4.39 10.82
C VAL A 48 -14.70 4.11 11.81
N SER A 49 -15.82 3.51 11.37
CA SER A 49 -16.93 3.14 12.27
C SER A 49 -16.55 2.12 13.34
N LYS A 50 -15.47 1.36 13.09
CA LYS A 50 -14.90 0.38 14.02
C LYS A 50 -13.71 0.90 14.81
N GLU A 51 -13.34 2.17 14.63
CA GLU A 51 -12.14 2.77 15.23
C GLU A 51 -10.84 2.05 14.81
N TYR A 52 -10.84 1.40 13.64
CA TYR A 52 -9.67 0.75 13.06
C TYR A 52 -8.83 1.69 12.19
N ALA A 53 -9.37 2.85 11.85
CA ALA A 53 -8.70 3.84 11.06
C ALA A 53 -9.15 5.25 11.44
N TYR A 54 -8.24 6.21 11.32
CA TYR A 54 -8.52 7.63 11.52
C TYR A 54 -8.11 8.45 10.30
N PHE A 55 -8.94 9.44 9.97
CA PHE A 55 -8.60 10.44 8.95
C PHE A 55 -7.59 11.43 9.52
N GLY A 56 -6.58 11.76 8.73
CA GLY A 56 -5.69 12.87 9.02
C GLY A 56 -6.35 14.23 8.77
N ASP A 57 -5.65 15.29 9.15
CA ASP A 57 -6.11 16.68 9.03
C ASP A 57 -6.30 17.13 7.56
N GLU A 58 -5.69 16.43 6.61
CA GLU A 58 -5.88 16.62 5.17
C GLU A 58 -7.04 15.74 4.67
N GLU A 59 -8.07 16.39 4.09
CA GLU A 59 -9.27 15.73 3.59
C GLU A 59 -8.94 14.53 2.68
N GLY A 60 -9.27 13.31 3.16
CA GLY A 60 -9.21 12.09 2.36
C GLY A 60 -7.95 11.24 2.54
N GLN A 61 -7.04 11.60 3.45
CA GLN A 61 -5.94 10.73 3.84
C GLN A 61 -6.28 9.94 5.10
N VAL A 62 -6.19 8.60 5.03
CA VAL A 62 -6.20 7.74 6.21
C VAL A 62 -4.75 7.53 6.64
N VAL A 63 -4.41 8.04 7.82
CA VAL A 63 -3.00 8.15 8.28
C VAL A 63 -2.67 7.15 9.37
N GLU A 64 -3.66 6.70 10.12
CA GLU A 64 -3.48 5.77 11.22
C GLU A 64 -4.44 4.60 11.07
N ILE A 65 -3.88 3.40 10.93
CA ILE A 65 -4.59 2.14 10.81
C ILE A 65 -4.16 1.26 11.97
N SER A 66 -5.13 0.74 12.73
CA SER A 66 -4.87 -0.26 13.75
C SER A 66 -4.35 -1.55 13.10
N ASP A 67 -3.28 -2.11 13.64
CA ASP A 67 -2.76 -3.42 13.22
C ASP A 67 -3.64 -4.55 13.75
N ILE A 68 -4.77 -4.76 13.07
CA ILE A 68 -5.77 -5.78 13.37
C ILE A 68 -6.02 -6.57 12.08
N ASP A 69 -6.12 -7.89 12.19
CA ASP A 69 -6.30 -8.79 11.03
C ASP A 69 -7.46 -8.37 10.10
N GLU A 70 -8.58 -7.91 10.67
CA GLU A 70 -9.73 -7.44 9.88
C GLU A 70 -9.43 -6.14 9.11
N SER A 71 -8.74 -5.16 9.72
CA SER A 71 -8.39 -3.91 9.03
C SER A 71 -7.43 -4.18 7.89
N GLN A 72 -6.41 -5.02 8.12
CA GLN A 72 -5.43 -5.41 7.10
C GLN A 72 -6.10 -6.10 5.91
N LYS A 73 -6.99 -7.06 6.15
CA LYS A 73 -7.75 -7.75 5.08
C LYS A 73 -8.60 -6.78 4.25
N LEU A 74 -9.28 -5.84 4.90
CA LEU A 74 -10.11 -4.85 4.20
C LEU A 74 -9.27 -3.88 3.38
N ILE A 75 -8.11 -3.46 3.88
CA ILE A 75 -7.18 -2.61 3.14
C ILE A 75 -6.56 -3.37 1.97
N GLU A 76 -6.24 -4.65 2.14
CA GLU A 76 -5.81 -5.53 1.04
C GLU A 76 -6.87 -5.64 -0.05
N VAL A 77 -8.14 -5.80 0.32
CA VAL A 77 -9.26 -5.79 -0.62
C VAL A 77 -9.36 -4.45 -1.36
N LEU A 78 -9.25 -3.32 -0.64
CA LEU A 78 -9.23 -1.99 -1.25
C LEU A 78 -8.08 -1.86 -2.25
N HIS A 79 -6.86 -2.18 -1.82
CA HIS A 79 -5.66 -2.13 -2.65
C HIS A 79 -5.80 -2.99 -3.91
N GLN A 80 -6.17 -4.27 -3.75
CA GLN A 80 -6.32 -5.19 -4.86
C GLN A 80 -7.42 -4.73 -5.84
N GLY A 81 -8.55 -4.27 -5.33
CA GLY A 81 -9.64 -3.74 -6.15
C GLY A 81 -9.21 -2.52 -6.96
N LEU A 82 -8.46 -1.58 -6.37
CA LEU A 82 -7.94 -0.41 -7.08
C LEU A 82 -6.84 -0.78 -8.10
N VAL A 83 -6.02 -1.79 -7.80
CA VAL A 83 -5.05 -2.36 -8.76
C VAL A 83 -5.76 -2.99 -9.95
N ASP A 84 -6.86 -3.70 -9.74
CA ASP A 84 -7.59 -4.34 -10.83
C ASP A 84 -8.40 -3.35 -11.68
N ILE A 85 -8.87 -2.26 -11.07
CA ILE A 85 -9.44 -1.11 -11.80
C ILE A 85 -8.34 -0.41 -12.62
N SER A 86 -7.14 -0.18 -12.06
CA SER A 86 -6.06 0.50 -12.78
C SER A 86 -5.52 -0.29 -13.96
N LYS A 87 -5.49 -1.62 -13.88
CA LYS A 87 -5.16 -2.49 -15.02
C LYS A 87 -6.16 -2.36 -16.17
N GLN A 88 -7.45 -2.21 -15.86
CA GLN A 88 -8.51 -2.08 -16.86
C GLN A 88 -8.62 -0.66 -17.42
N TYR A 89 -8.27 0.36 -16.61
CA TYR A 89 -8.43 1.77 -16.90
C TYR A 89 -7.14 2.57 -16.59
N PRO A 90 -6.00 2.22 -17.21
CA PRO A 90 -4.69 2.77 -16.85
C PRO A 90 -4.56 4.27 -17.16
N GLU A 91 -5.37 4.81 -18.08
CA GLU A 91 -5.39 6.25 -18.36
C GLU A 91 -6.15 7.07 -17.29
N PHE A 92 -6.90 6.40 -16.41
CA PHE A 92 -7.76 7.04 -15.42
C PHE A 92 -7.31 6.81 -13.98
N VAL A 93 -6.65 5.70 -13.67
CA VAL A 93 -6.28 5.31 -12.30
C VAL A 93 -4.83 4.88 -12.22
N THR A 94 -4.12 5.38 -11.20
CA THR A 94 -2.77 4.95 -10.84
C THR A 94 -2.74 4.51 -9.39
N VAL A 95 -1.99 3.45 -9.10
CA VAL A 95 -1.83 2.90 -7.74
C VAL A 95 -0.35 2.79 -7.42
N ALA A 96 0.05 3.31 -6.25
CA ALA A 96 1.42 3.25 -5.76
C ALA A 96 1.48 2.69 -4.34
N VAL A 97 2.54 1.95 -4.03
CA VAL A 97 2.83 1.46 -2.68
C VAL A 97 4.21 1.93 -2.25
N GLU A 98 4.28 2.66 -1.15
CA GLU A 98 5.51 3.04 -0.46
C GLU A 98 5.80 2.00 0.63
N ILE A 99 6.98 1.38 0.59
CA ILE A 99 7.41 0.42 1.62
C ILE A 99 8.47 1.07 2.50
N LYS A 100 8.19 1.20 3.80
CA LYS A 100 9.20 1.56 4.80
C LYS A 100 9.89 0.30 5.31
N ASP A 101 11.12 0.05 4.88
CA ASP A 101 11.92 -1.05 5.44
C ASP A 101 12.60 -0.60 6.75
N SER A 102 11.94 -0.88 7.88
CA SER A 102 12.44 -0.61 9.22
C SER A 102 13.64 -1.49 9.62
N ARG A 103 14.03 -2.50 8.81
CA ARG A 103 15.24 -3.32 9.07
C ARG A 103 16.54 -2.61 8.71
N ILE A 104 16.50 -1.59 7.85
CA ILE A 104 17.68 -0.78 7.50
C ILE A 104 18.02 0.19 8.66
N PHE A 105 17.01 0.68 9.38
CA PHE A 105 17.20 1.68 10.43
C PHE A 105 17.82 1.12 11.71
N ARG A 106 17.62 -0.18 11.99
CA ARG A 106 18.27 -0.85 13.14
C ARG A 106 19.75 -1.18 12.90
N SER A 107 20.23 -1.18 11.65
CA SER A 107 21.58 -1.64 11.32
C SER A 107 22.55 -0.55 10.84
N ASN A 108 22.10 0.57 10.24
CA ASN A 108 22.98 1.74 9.98
C ASN A 108 22.19 2.99 9.51
N PRO A 109 22.15 4.11 10.27
CA PRO A 109 21.34 5.30 9.95
C PRO A 109 21.86 6.16 8.78
N SER A 110 22.93 5.77 8.08
CA SER A 110 23.60 6.61 7.06
C SER A 110 23.30 6.25 5.60
N ARG A 111 22.34 5.34 5.33
CA ARG A 111 21.92 4.98 3.96
C ARG A 111 20.43 5.26 3.75
N ILE A 112 20.13 6.39 3.11
CA ILE A 112 18.80 6.67 2.55
C ILE A 112 18.82 6.22 1.09
N THR A 113 17.98 5.25 0.72
CA THR A 113 17.68 4.95 -0.69
C THR A 113 16.20 5.16 -0.92
N THR A 114 15.85 6.28 -1.56
CA THR A 114 14.53 6.50 -2.14
C THR A 114 14.42 5.64 -3.41
N GLY A 115 13.56 4.62 -3.40
CA GLY A 115 13.30 3.78 -4.56
C GLY A 115 11.87 3.97 -5.03
N THR A 116 11.68 4.60 -6.19
CA THR A 116 10.42 4.57 -6.93
C THR A 116 10.39 3.31 -7.79
N VAL A 117 9.44 2.40 -7.54
CA VAL A 117 9.19 1.27 -8.45
C VAL A 117 8.15 1.71 -9.48
N SER A 118 8.63 2.17 -10.64
CA SER A 118 7.80 2.24 -11.84
C SER A 118 7.71 0.84 -12.44
N ALA A 119 6.49 0.40 -12.72
CA ALA A 119 6.20 -0.91 -13.27
C ALA A 119 6.65 -0.98 -14.75
N GLU A 120 7.94 -1.18 -15.00
CA GLU A 120 8.45 -1.62 -16.30
C GLU A 120 9.86 -2.23 -16.13
N ASN A 121 9.99 -3.50 -16.53
CA ASN A 121 11.21 -4.32 -16.59
C ASN A 121 11.74 -4.93 -15.28
N VAL A 122 11.19 -6.10 -14.95
CA VAL A 122 11.83 -7.11 -14.09
C VAL A 122 13.17 -7.52 -14.72
N LYS A 123 14.27 -7.03 -14.13
CA LYS A 123 15.59 -7.65 -14.26
C LYS A 123 16.09 -7.95 -12.84
N VAL A 124 15.76 -9.14 -12.36
CA VAL A 124 16.36 -9.68 -11.13
C VAL A 124 17.81 -10.00 -11.45
N THR A 125 18.72 -9.08 -11.14
CA THR A 125 20.14 -9.42 -10.99
C THR A 125 20.37 -9.82 -9.55
N SER A 126 20.48 -11.13 -9.37
CA SER A 126 20.98 -11.78 -8.16
C SER A 126 22.36 -11.24 -7.78
N ALA A 127 22.51 -10.86 -6.51
CA ALA A 127 23.79 -10.97 -5.81
C ALA A 127 23.60 -11.99 -4.68
N ILE A 128 24.38 -13.06 -4.80
CA ILE A 128 24.32 -14.32 -4.08
C ILE A 128 25.13 -14.21 -2.77
N ASN A 129 24.81 -15.09 -1.82
CA ASN A 129 25.65 -15.71 -0.78
C ASN A 129 25.11 -15.43 0.62
N SER A 130 24.71 -16.39 1.44
CA SER A 130 24.83 -17.85 1.42
C SER A 130 23.85 -18.42 2.45
N VAL A 131 23.19 -19.52 2.10
CA VAL A 131 22.24 -20.27 2.94
C VAL A 131 22.96 -21.09 4.05
N ASP A 132 24.25 -20.88 4.30
CA ASP A 132 25.08 -21.77 5.13
C ASP A 132 25.40 -21.29 6.57
N GLN A 133 24.60 -20.41 7.19
CA GLN A 133 24.88 -19.94 8.57
C GLN A 133 23.73 -20.12 9.57
N VAL A 134 22.56 -20.65 9.16
CA VAL A 134 21.44 -20.85 10.10
C VAL A 134 21.48 -22.22 10.79
N GLU A 135 22.09 -23.24 10.17
CA GLU A 135 22.13 -24.59 10.75
C GLU A 135 23.21 -24.77 11.83
N HIS A 136 24.29 -23.96 11.82
CA HIS A 136 25.38 -24.11 12.79
C HIS A 136 25.06 -23.51 14.17
N LEU A 137 24.05 -22.62 14.27
CA LEU A 137 23.58 -22.08 15.55
C LEU A 137 22.62 -23.02 16.31
N ARG A 138 22.05 -24.05 15.67
CA ARG A 138 21.12 -24.99 16.32
C ARG A 138 21.79 -26.14 17.08
N GLN A 139 23.10 -26.36 16.91
CA GLN A 139 23.83 -27.41 17.64
C GLN A 139 24.67 -26.91 18.84
N LYS A 140 24.60 -25.61 19.19
CA LYS A 140 25.33 -25.05 20.34
C LYS A 140 24.45 -24.63 21.53
N LEU A 141 23.19 -25.07 21.53
CA LEU A 141 22.21 -24.86 22.61
C LEU A 141 21.67 -26.18 23.19
N MET A 142 22.52 -27.22 23.19
CA MET A 142 22.42 -28.39 24.07
C MET A 142 23.72 -28.54 24.85
#